data_AF-A0A832DL78-F1
#
_entry.id   AF-A0A832DL78-F1
#
_cell.length_a   1.000
_cell.length_b   1.000
_cell.length_c   1.000
_cell.angle_alpha   90.00
_cell.angle_beta   90.00
_cell.angle_gamma   90.00
#
_symmetry.space_group_name_H-M   'P 1'
#
loop_
_entity.id
_entity.type
_entity.pdbx_description
1 polymer ?
#
loop_
_entity_poly.entity_id
_entity_poly.type
_entity_poly.pdbx_seq_one_letter_code
_entity_poly.pdbx_strand_id
1 'polypeptide(L)'
;MTALFRSGLTTLVVLAAAATVVVFPRGLAPARPPAPRLALAAPSPAPARMPTAGEILARGAAVGLTAGQRARLEALDRAWRADAGPLEAALRAAGEEFSRFMAGAQGAGRASLAEVRERAAEVSALGQSLRERRQAHATRAVAVLDERQRQRLGATVNTGGGR
;
A
#
# COMPACT_ATOMS: atom_id res chain seq x y z
N MET A 1 -41.88 -47.13 22.35
CA MET A 1 -42.66 -46.74 21.15
C MET A 1 -41.83 -45.69 20.42
N THR A 2 -40.96 -46.16 19.53
CA THR A 2 -41.07 -46.11 18.05
C THR A 2 -40.57 -44.79 17.46
N ALA A 3 -39.44 -44.93 16.78
CA ALA A 3 -38.62 -43.94 16.13
C ALA A 3 -39.27 -43.36 14.85
N LEU A 4 -38.52 -42.44 14.22
CA LEU A 4 -38.26 -42.28 12.78
C LEU A 4 -38.59 -40.88 12.25
N PHE A 5 -37.57 -40.16 11.79
CA PHE A 5 -37.30 -39.84 10.38
C PHE A 5 -37.64 -38.35 10.11
N ARG A 6 -36.95 -37.55 9.28
CA ARG A 6 -35.88 -37.76 8.30
C ARG A 6 -35.42 -36.34 7.90
N SER A 7 -34.14 -36.21 7.52
CA SER A 7 -33.62 -35.48 6.35
C SER A 7 -34.40 -34.27 5.80
N GLY A 8 -33.83 -33.12 5.50
CA GLY A 8 -32.43 -32.77 5.27
C GLY A 8 -32.42 -31.44 4.51
N LEU A 9 -31.58 -30.49 4.94
CA LEU A 9 -31.38 -29.22 4.25
C LEU A 9 -30.12 -29.31 3.37
N THR A 10 -30.08 -30.33 2.51
CA THR A 10 -29.31 -30.34 1.27
C THR A 10 -30.12 -29.52 0.27
N THR A 11 -29.61 -28.53 -0.46
CA THR A 11 -28.84 -28.72 -1.70
C THR A 11 -28.60 -27.28 -2.21
N LEU A 12 -27.35 -26.79 -2.23
CA LEU A 12 -26.55 -26.67 -3.46
C LEU A 12 -27.15 -25.64 -4.46
N VAL A 13 -26.68 -24.39 -4.41
CA VAL A 13 -26.76 -23.49 -5.58
C VAL A 13 -25.38 -23.54 -6.26
N VAL A 14 -25.17 -24.63 -6.99
CA VAL A 14 -24.12 -24.75 -8.01
C VAL A 14 -24.76 -24.39 -9.34
N LEU A 15 -24.20 -23.34 -9.95
CA LEU A 15 -23.72 -23.35 -11.33
C LEU A 15 -24.50 -24.20 -12.36
N ALA A 16 -25.28 -23.54 -13.21
CA ALA A 16 -25.52 -23.90 -14.61
C ALA A 16 -26.16 -22.67 -15.28
N ALA A 17 -25.47 -21.88 -16.11
CA ALA A 17 -25.02 -22.24 -17.45
C ALA A 17 -26.08 -23.02 -18.23
N ALA A 18 -27.14 -22.33 -18.65
CA ALA A 18 -27.97 -22.78 -19.76
C ALA A 18 -28.09 -21.64 -20.75
N ALA A 19 -27.34 -21.77 -21.84
CA ALA A 19 -27.42 -20.95 -23.02
C ALA A 19 -28.82 -21.07 -23.63
N THR A 20 -29.52 -19.94 -23.76
CA THR A 20 -30.59 -19.80 -24.75
C THR A 20 -30.12 -18.83 -25.81
N VAL A 21 -29.54 -19.42 -26.87
CA VAL A 21 -29.46 -18.79 -28.19
C VAL A 21 -30.89 -18.63 -28.67
N VAL A 22 -31.40 -17.40 -28.68
CA VAL A 22 -32.61 -17.03 -29.42
C VAL A 22 -32.15 -16.24 -30.63
N VAL A 23 -32.19 -16.91 -31.79
CA VAL A 23 -32.06 -16.27 -33.10
C VAL A 23 -33.47 -15.89 -33.58
N PHE A 24 -33.52 -14.75 -34.29
CA PHE A 24 -34.52 -14.26 -35.26
C PHE A 24 -35.41 -13.06 -34.82
N PRO A 25 -35.76 -12.16 -35.78
CA PRO A 25 -35.27 -10.78 -35.76
C PRO A 25 -36.38 -9.75 -36.05
N ARG A 26 -35.94 -8.51 -36.35
CA ARG A 26 -36.65 -7.40 -36.99
C ARG A 26 -37.46 -6.47 -36.08
N GLY A 27 -37.04 -5.21 -36.11
CA GLY A 27 -37.91 -4.06 -35.87
C GLY A 27 -37.33 -3.09 -34.85
N LEU A 28 -36.51 -2.15 -35.32
CA LEU A 28 -36.31 -0.82 -34.73
C LEU A 28 -36.02 -0.78 -33.21
N ALA A 29 -34.79 -1.11 -32.82
CA ALA A 29 -34.31 -0.78 -31.48
C ALA A 29 -33.94 0.72 -31.42
N PRO A 30 -34.50 1.52 -30.50
CA PRO A 30 -33.99 2.86 -30.23
C PRO A 30 -32.54 2.74 -29.77
N ALA A 31 -31.66 3.59 -30.29
CA ALA A 31 -30.24 3.60 -29.95
C ALA A 31 -30.09 3.61 -28.41
N ARG A 32 -29.61 2.50 -27.86
CA ARG A 32 -29.31 2.37 -26.43
C ARG A 32 -28.23 3.43 -26.13
N PRO A 33 -28.47 4.38 -25.22
CA PRO A 33 -27.42 5.34 -24.87
C PRO A 33 -26.19 4.55 -24.40
N PRO A 34 -24.97 4.96 -24.81
CA PRO A 34 -23.76 4.29 -24.34
C PRO A 34 -23.79 4.29 -22.81
N ALA A 35 -23.60 3.12 -22.21
CA ALA A 35 -23.52 2.99 -20.76
C ALA A 35 -22.53 4.04 -20.24
N PRO A 36 -22.88 4.81 -19.20
CA PRO A 36 -21.96 5.79 -18.63
C PRO A 36 -20.70 5.03 -18.23
N ARG A 37 -19.59 5.29 -18.94
CA ARG A 37 -18.28 4.85 -18.49
C ARG A 37 -18.09 5.54 -17.15
N LEU A 38 -18.14 4.77 -16.07
CA LEU A 38 -17.66 5.22 -14.76
C LEU A 38 -16.22 5.68 -15.01
N ALA A 39 -16.02 6.99 -15.11
CA ALA A 39 -14.70 7.57 -15.14
C ALA A 39 -14.08 7.18 -13.80
N LEU A 40 -13.22 6.15 -13.80
CA LEU A 40 -12.32 5.93 -12.68
C LEU A 40 -11.60 7.26 -12.51
N ALA A 41 -11.94 7.97 -11.42
CA ALA A 41 -11.23 9.19 -11.05
C ALA A 41 -9.73 8.85 -11.09
N ALA A 42 -8.97 9.64 -11.83
CA ALA A 42 -7.52 9.46 -11.88
C ALA A 42 -7.01 9.40 -10.43
N PRO A 43 -6.13 8.45 -10.09
CA PRO A 43 -5.62 8.33 -8.73
C PRO A 43 -5.04 9.69 -8.32
N SER A 44 -5.59 10.25 -7.24
CA SER A 44 -5.10 11.50 -6.69
C SER A 44 -3.61 11.36 -6.38
N PRO A 45 -2.76 12.33 -6.74
CA PRO A 45 -1.33 12.25 -6.46
C PRO A 45 -1.14 12.09 -4.95
N ALA A 46 -0.43 11.03 -4.55
CA ALA A 46 -0.10 10.81 -3.15
C ALA A 46 0.60 12.06 -2.59
N PRO A 47 0.27 12.50 -1.36
CA PRO A 47 0.88 13.67 -0.77
C PRO A 47 2.41 13.55 -0.76
N ALA A 48 3.10 14.63 -1.08
CA ALA A 48 4.56 14.65 -1.12
C ALA A 48 5.13 14.27 0.25
N ARG A 49 5.89 13.16 0.30
CA ARG A 49 6.51 12.69 1.54
C ARG A 49 7.57 13.67 2.02
N MET A 50 7.58 13.99 3.31
CA MET A 50 8.67 14.77 3.90
C MET A 50 9.99 13.98 3.79
N PRO A 51 11.11 14.66 3.48
CA PRO A 51 12.39 13.99 3.30
C PRO A 51 13.01 13.57 4.64
N THR A 52 13.71 12.44 4.65
CA THR A 52 14.48 11.97 5.80
C THR A 52 15.81 12.72 5.93
N ALA A 53 16.49 12.57 7.08
CA ALA A 53 17.81 13.16 7.30
C ALA A 53 18.85 12.75 6.23
N GLY A 54 18.92 11.45 5.87
CA GLY A 54 19.78 10.98 4.79
C GLY A 54 19.44 11.58 3.42
N GLU A 55 18.15 11.74 3.11
CA GLU A 55 17.68 12.41 1.89
C GLU A 55 18.06 13.90 1.85
N ILE A 56 18.06 14.59 3.00
CA ILE A 56 18.51 15.98 3.12
C ILE A 56 20.02 16.08 2.98
N LEU A 57 20.78 15.18 3.62
CA LEU A 57 22.25 15.14 3.55
C LEU A 57 22.75 14.93 2.12
N ALA A 58 22.09 14.05 1.36
CA ALA A 58 22.40 13.80 -0.05
C ALA A 58 22.25 15.07 -0.92
N ARG A 59 21.36 15.99 -0.52
CA ARG A 59 21.14 17.29 -1.18
C ARG A 59 21.93 18.43 -0.56
N GLY A 60 22.85 18.15 0.37
CA GLY A 60 23.42 19.14 1.29
C GLY A 60 24.09 20.34 0.61
N ALA A 61 24.70 20.16 -0.56
CA ALA A 61 25.30 21.26 -1.33
C ALA A 61 24.23 22.22 -1.91
N ALA A 62 23.12 21.68 -2.42
CA ALA A 62 22.03 22.48 -2.98
C ALA A 62 21.22 23.22 -1.90
N VAL A 63 21.10 22.63 -0.71
CA VAL A 63 20.38 23.24 0.42
C VAL A 63 21.25 24.30 1.11
N GLY A 64 22.58 24.12 1.12
CA GLY A 64 23.52 25.01 1.81
C GLY A 64 23.58 24.74 3.31
N LEU A 65 23.79 23.47 3.69
CA LEU A 65 23.87 23.05 5.09
C LEU A 65 25.14 23.58 5.77
N THR A 66 25.00 24.13 6.97
CA THR A 66 26.15 24.45 7.84
C THR A 66 26.77 23.16 8.41
N ALA A 67 28.02 23.26 8.89
CA ALA A 67 28.70 22.12 9.53
C ALA A 67 27.92 21.57 10.74
N GLY A 68 27.37 22.47 11.58
CA GLY A 68 26.56 22.08 12.74
C GLY A 68 25.25 21.38 12.35
N GLN A 69 24.57 21.85 11.30
CA GLN A 69 23.36 21.18 10.80
C GLN A 69 23.66 19.81 10.20
N ARG A 70 24.76 19.69 9.45
CA ARG A 70 25.22 18.41 8.89
C ARG A 70 25.48 17.39 9.99
N ALA A 71 26.23 17.75 11.03
CA ALA A 71 26.50 16.85 12.16
C ALA A 71 25.21 16.39 12.87
N ARG A 72 24.24 17.30 13.06
CA ARG A 72 22.93 16.95 13.65
C ARG A 72 22.12 16.01 12.76
N LEU A 73 22.08 16.26 11.45
CA LEU A 73 21.40 15.40 10.49
C LEU A 73 22.04 14.01 10.40
N GLU A 74 23.37 13.92 10.44
CA GLU A 74 24.09 12.64 10.47
C GLU A 74 23.78 11.85 11.74
N ALA A 75 23.69 12.51 12.90
CA ALA A 75 23.27 11.87 14.14
C ALA A 75 21.82 11.37 14.05
N LEU A 76 20.90 12.16 13.50
CA LEU A 76 19.52 11.74 13.26
C LEU A 76 19.42 10.58 12.27
N ASP A 77 20.25 10.55 11.24
CA ASP A 77 20.27 9.47 10.25
C ASP A 77 20.79 8.16 10.85
N ARG A 78 21.85 8.21 11.68
CA ARG A 78 22.33 7.04 12.42
C ARG A 78 21.27 6.49 13.38
N ALA A 79 20.61 7.37 14.14
CA ALA A 79 19.52 6.97 15.04
C ALA A 79 18.37 6.32 14.27
N TRP A 80 17.96 6.93 13.15
CA TRP A 80 16.92 6.35 12.29
C TRP A 80 17.29 4.97 11.78
N ARG A 81 18.51 4.75 11.28
CA ARG A 81 18.92 3.43 10.79
C ARG A 81 18.92 2.37 11.89
N ALA A 82 19.33 2.75 13.11
CA ALA A 82 19.27 1.86 14.27
C ALA A 82 17.82 1.50 14.64
N ASP A 83 16.91 2.47 14.60
CA ASP A 83 15.50 2.27 15.00
C ASP A 83 14.67 1.59 13.90
N ALA A 84 14.92 1.90 12.63
CA ALA A 84 14.13 1.44 11.49
C ALA A 84 14.64 0.11 10.93
N GLY A 85 15.94 -0.18 11.03
CA GLY A 85 16.54 -1.40 10.51
C GLY A 85 15.83 -2.69 10.97
N PRO A 86 15.57 -2.88 12.28
CA PRO A 86 14.83 -4.03 12.78
C PRO A 86 13.40 -4.12 12.23
N LEU A 87 12.70 -2.98 12.08
CA LEU A 87 11.34 -2.95 11.54
C LEU A 87 11.29 -3.25 10.04
N GLU A 88 12.25 -2.74 9.26
CA GLU A 88 12.38 -3.06 7.84
C GLU A 88 12.70 -4.54 7.63
N ALA A 89 13.56 -5.11 8.48
CA ALA A 89 13.86 -6.54 8.47
C ALA A 89 12.61 -7.38 8.82
N ALA A 90 11.88 -7.00 9.88
CA ALA A 90 10.64 -7.67 10.28
C ALA A 90 9.57 -7.59 9.18
N LEU A 91 9.37 -6.41 8.58
CA LEU A 91 8.42 -6.22 7.48
C LEU A 91 8.77 -7.07 6.26
N ARG A 92 10.06 -7.16 5.92
CA ARG A 92 10.53 -8.01 4.81
C ARG A 92 10.27 -9.49 5.11
N ALA A 93 10.64 -9.95 6.30
CA ALA A 93 10.41 -11.33 6.74
C ALA A 93 8.92 -11.69 6.71
N ALA A 94 8.06 -10.84 7.28
CA ALA A 94 6.61 -11.03 7.27
C ALA A 94 6.04 -11.03 5.84
N GLY A 95 6.55 -10.18 4.95
CA GLY A 95 6.16 -10.17 3.53
C GLY A 95 6.56 -11.45 2.78
N GLU A 96 7.76 -11.97 3.04
CA GLU A 96 8.24 -13.25 2.48
C GLU A 96 7.42 -14.43 3.01
N GLU A 97 7.09 -14.45 4.30
CA GLU A 97 6.22 -15.45 4.93
C GLU A 97 4.81 -15.41 4.37
N PHE A 98 4.23 -14.22 4.21
CA PHE A 98 2.92 -14.05 3.59
C PHE A 98 2.92 -14.54 2.14
N SER A 99 3.97 -14.23 1.38
CA SER A 99 4.11 -14.68 -0.02
C SER A 99 4.22 -16.21 -0.11
N ARG A 100 5.02 -16.83 0.75
CA ARG A 100 5.12 -18.30 0.86
C ARG A 100 3.78 -18.94 1.24
N PHE A 101 3.07 -18.34 2.18
CA PHE A 101 1.74 -18.79 2.59
C PHE A 101 0.75 -18.73 1.42
N MET A 102 0.71 -17.63 0.69
CA MET A 102 -0.19 -17.47 -0.47
C MET A 102 0.14 -18.47 -1.60
N ALA A 103 1.42 -18.74 -1.84
CA ALA A 103 1.83 -19.77 -2.81
C ALA A 103 1.35 -21.17 -2.40
N GLY A 104 1.49 -21.53 -1.11
CA GLY A 104 0.99 -22.81 -0.58
C GLY A 104 -0.55 -22.91 -0.58
N ALA A 105 -1.22 -21.80 -0.30
CA ALA A 105 -2.68 -21.71 -0.29
C ALA A 105 -3.30 -22.00 -1.66
N GLN A 106 -2.70 -21.48 -2.73
CA GLN A 106 -3.17 -21.69 -4.10
C GLN A 106 -3.01 -23.14 -4.56
N GLY A 107 -1.94 -23.83 -4.13
CA GLY A 107 -1.68 -25.23 -4.51
C GLY A 107 -2.49 -26.27 -3.75
N ALA A 108 -2.80 -26.02 -2.46
CA ALA A 108 -3.47 -26.99 -1.60
C ALA A 108 -4.97 -26.71 -1.38
N GLY A 109 -5.48 -25.53 -1.80
CA GLY A 109 -6.88 -25.14 -1.63
C GLY A 109 -7.34 -25.01 -0.18
N ARG A 110 -6.42 -24.80 0.77
CA ARG A 110 -6.65 -24.96 2.22
C ARG A 110 -6.52 -23.70 3.07
N ALA A 111 -6.11 -22.55 2.53
CA ALA A 111 -6.08 -21.33 3.33
C ALA A 111 -7.50 -20.79 3.50
N SER A 112 -7.92 -20.61 4.74
CA SER A 112 -9.15 -19.89 5.04
C SER A 112 -8.97 -18.39 4.80
N LEU A 113 -10.05 -17.71 4.43
CA LEU A 113 -10.06 -16.25 4.30
C LEU A 113 -9.67 -15.55 5.62
N ALA A 114 -9.97 -16.18 6.76
CA ALA A 114 -9.61 -15.66 8.08
C ALA A 114 -8.07 -15.59 8.25
N GLU A 115 -7.36 -16.67 7.92
CA GLU A 115 -5.89 -16.72 8.01
C GLU A 115 -5.22 -15.73 7.06
N VAL A 116 -5.76 -15.56 5.85
CA VAL A 116 -5.26 -14.56 4.89
C VAL A 116 -5.38 -13.15 5.48
N ARG A 117 -6.53 -12.83 6.08
CA ARG A 117 -6.78 -11.52 6.70
C ARG A 117 -5.88 -11.27 7.89
N GLU A 118 -5.67 -12.28 8.73
CA GLU A 118 -4.79 -12.19 9.91
C GLU A 118 -3.35 -11.87 9.50
N ARG A 119 -2.77 -12.64 8.58
CA ARG A 119 -1.39 -12.40 8.10
C ARG A 119 -1.25 -11.07 7.35
N ALA A 120 -2.27 -10.69 6.57
CA ALA A 120 -2.28 -9.39 5.91
C ALA A 120 -2.34 -8.23 6.91
N ALA A 121 -3.06 -8.39 8.03
CA ALA A 121 -3.12 -7.40 9.09
C ALA A 121 -1.76 -7.20 9.77
N GLU A 122 -1.00 -8.28 10.00
CA GLU A 122 0.34 -8.22 10.56
C GLU A 122 1.31 -7.41 9.68
N VAL A 123 1.40 -7.74 8.38
CA VAL A 123 2.23 -7.00 7.41
C VAL A 123 1.80 -5.53 7.34
N SER A 124 0.49 -5.27 7.36
CA SER A 124 -0.05 -3.91 7.34
C SER A 124 0.31 -3.11 8.58
N ALA A 125 0.28 -3.73 9.77
CA ALA A 125 0.65 -3.12 11.05
C ALA A 125 2.15 -2.75 11.10
N LEU A 126 3.02 -3.63 10.61
CA LEU A 126 4.45 -3.34 10.48
C LEU A 126 4.70 -2.18 9.50
N GLY A 127 4.02 -2.21 8.34
CA GLY A 127 4.11 -1.14 7.35
C GLY A 127 3.61 0.21 7.89
N GLN A 128 2.53 0.21 8.67
CA GLN A 128 2.04 1.40 9.34
C GLN A 128 3.03 1.94 10.36
N SER A 129 3.55 1.08 11.23
CA SER A 129 4.55 1.44 12.24
C SER A 129 5.80 2.08 11.59
N LEU A 130 6.26 1.55 10.46
CA LEU A 130 7.39 2.10 9.72
C LEU A 130 7.07 3.49 9.14
N ARG A 131 5.87 3.68 8.57
CA ARG A 131 5.43 5.00 8.04
C ARG A 131 5.34 6.05 9.14
N GLU A 132 4.76 5.71 10.29
CA GLU A 132 4.63 6.62 11.43
C GLU A 132 6.01 7.06 11.95
N ARG A 133 6.93 6.10 12.14
CA ARG A 133 8.29 6.42 12.58
C ARG A 133 9.04 7.24 11.55
N ARG A 134 8.88 6.93 10.26
CA ARG A 134 9.48 7.73 9.18
C ARG A 134 8.96 9.16 9.18
N GLN A 135 7.66 9.35 9.39
CA GLN A 135 7.06 10.68 9.47
C GLN A 135 7.65 11.47 10.65
N ALA A 136 7.70 10.88 11.85
CA ALA A 136 8.30 11.51 13.01
C ALA A 136 9.79 11.87 12.79
N HIS A 137 10.56 10.99 12.15
CA HIS A 137 11.95 11.26 11.77
C HIS A 137 12.06 12.42 10.79
N ALA A 138 11.26 12.41 9.72
CA ALA A 138 11.28 13.45 8.70
C ALA A 138 10.92 14.82 9.30
N THR A 139 9.93 14.90 10.20
CA THR A 139 9.61 16.12 10.94
C THR A 139 10.81 16.64 11.74
N ARG A 140 11.51 15.76 12.48
CA ARG A 140 12.72 16.15 13.24
C ARG A 140 13.86 16.59 12.33
N ALA A 141 14.05 15.92 11.19
CA ALA A 141 15.10 16.26 10.23
C ALA A 141 14.86 17.64 9.59
N VAL A 142 13.63 17.93 9.16
CA VAL A 142 13.25 19.23 8.59
C VAL A 142 13.35 20.36 9.62
N ALA A 143 13.13 20.08 10.91
CA ALA A 143 13.29 21.05 11.99
C ALA A 143 14.75 21.50 12.22
N VAL A 144 15.75 20.78 11.71
CA VAL A 144 17.17 21.19 11.74
C VAL A 144 17.46 22.34 10.75
N LEU A 145 16.64 22.45 9.71
CA LEU A 145 16.81 23.44 8.65
C LEU A 145 16.23 24.78 9.06
N ASP A 146 16.82 25.86 8.56
CA ASP A 146 16.18 27.17 8.61
C ASP A 146 15.09 27.31 7.53
N GLU A 147 14.33 28.40 7.58
CA GLU A 147 13.21 28.63 6.66
C GLU A 147 13.65 28.74 5.19
N ARG A 148 14.79 29.40 4.91
CA ARG A 148 15.30 29.55 3.54
C ARG A 148 15.73 28.20 2.98
N GLN A 149 16.37 27.37 3.80
CA GLN A 149 16.76 26.01 3.45
C GLN A 149 15.55 25.11 3.19
N ARG A 150 14.48 25.22 3.99
CA ARG A 150 13.22 24.50 3.73
C ARG A 150 12.59 24.89 2.40
N GLN A 151 12.58 26.18 2.06
CA GLN A 151 12.07 26.66 0.76
C GLN A 151 12.88 26.12 -0.41
N ARG A 152 14.22 26.15 -0.33
CA ARG A 152 15.11 25.55 -1.35
C ARG A 152 14.87 24.05 -1.51
N LEU A 153 14.72 23.34 -0.38
CA LEU A 153 14.43 21.92 -0.38
C LEU A 153 13.09 21.62 -1.09
N GLY A 154 12.03 22.38 -0.77
CA GLY A 154 10.73 22.26 -1.44
C GLY A 154 10.79 22.53 -2.94
N ALA A 155 11.57 23.55 -3.37
CA ALA A 155 11.77 23.84 -4.79
C ALA A 155 12.45 22.67 -5.53
N THR A 156 13.46 22.04 -4.93
CA THR A 156 14.15 20.89 -5.55
C THR A 156 13.26 19.65 -5.72
N VAL A 157 12.28 19.46 -4.83
CA VAL A 157 11.33 18.33 -4.93
C VAL A 157 10.38 18.53 -6.12
N ASN A 158 9.92 19.76 -6.36
CA ASN A 158 8.99 20.06 -7.45
C ASN A 158 9.65 20.01 -8.83
N THR A 159 10.95 20.34 -8.96
CA THR A 159 11.65 20.34 -10.25
C THR A 159 12.04 18.93 -10.73
N GLY A 160 12.16 17.94 -9.84
CA GLY A 160 12.58 16.58 -10.20
C GLY A 160 11.45 15.64 -10.68
N GLY A 161 10.18 16.02 -10.55
CA GLY A 161 9.02 15.17 -10.86
C GLY A 161 8.49 15.24 -12.30
N GLY A 162 9.17 15.97 -13.21
CA GLY A 162 8.71 16.24 -14.57
C GLY A 162 9.53 15.57 -15.68
N ARG A 163 10.26 14.49 -15.39
CA ARG A 163 11.04 13.73 -16.37
C ARG A 163 10.59 12.28 -16.44
#